data_AF-A0A7X9DY24-F1
#
_entry.id   AF-A0A7X9DY24-F1
#
_cell.length_a   1.000
_cell.length_b   1.000
_cell.length_c   1.000
_cell.angle_alpha   90.00
_cell.angle_beta   90.00
_cell.angle_gamma   90.00
#
_symmetry.space_group_name_H-M   'P 1'
#
loop_
_entity.id
_entity.type
_entity.pdbx_description
1 polymer ?
#
loop_
_entity_poly.entity_id
_entity_poly.type
_entity_poly.pdbx_seq_one_letter_code
_entity_poly.pdbx_strand_id
1 'polypeptide(L)'
;MEPVKSQEPSATGRPGRLVKCQSCAAPITLRRDDHLVTCAYCGSSYILNRDEGPALSPLTVKRTLLPVRLPREKLADAAREWMARGFFKAADLDRKAEIGQARGFVVPLWGIWMEAEVHWIGQNRQSTGRGGGVWQRVEGRENHTSCWPVSAAGPTKQVFGLPAISPGGASLVPDWGGFVAGRGLGNLPSPGVDLMGHGEGVDVGQGRQDFDLDQVPGFTILSGQVPRAQAELHAHEQIVEFFRKECKRKADRVTSVHVRVDLQGSDLVFLPVWELPYRYRGKNYRILFDAHSGKILAGEHPVGKWDKVVVLLLIHGALGAASAIAAETLEIPELWAGTAFFGAAWLIFALWTAVRPG
;
A
#
# COMPACT_ATOMS: atom_id res chain seq x y z
N MET A 1 21.30 -9.51 26.35
CA MET A 1 20.58 -9.20 25.09
C MET A 1 20.37 -7.70 25.05
N GLU A 2 21.23 -7.00 24.33
CA GLU A 2 21.17 -5.54 24.15
C GLU A 2 19.93 -5.12 23.36
N PRO A 3 19.36 -3.94 23.66
CA PRO A 3 18.19 -3.42 22.99
C PRO A 3 18.51 -3.07 21.53
N VAL A 4 17.68 -3.55 20.60
CA VAL A 4 17.72 -3.21 19.17
C VAL A 4 17.49 -1.70 19.03
N LYS A 5 18.58 -0.97 18.81
CA LYS A 5 18.61 0.46 18.53
C LYS A 5 17.75 0.72 17.29
N SER A 6 16.77 1.60 17.41
CA SER A 6 15.97 2.08 16.29
C SER A 6 16.91 2.65 15.22
N GLN A 7 17.07 1.91 14.13
CA GLN A 7 17.84 2.38 12.99
C GLN A 7 17.07 3.52 12.33
N GLU A 8 17.61 4.73 12.45
CA GLU A 8 17.41 5.80 11.49
C GLU A 8 17.62 5.24 10.06
N PRO A 9 16.90 5.75 9.05
CA PRO A 9 17.02 5.25 7.68
C PRO A 9 18.49 5.21 7.28
N SER A 10 18.97 4.01 6.97
CA SER A 10 20.38 3.73 6.75
C SER A 10 20.99 4.72 5.76
N ALA A 11 21.85 5.60 6.27
CA ALA A 11 22.69 6.50 5.48
C ALA A 11 23.86 5.75 4.81
N THR A 12 23.59 4.59 4.18
CA THR A 12 24.59 3.81 3.43
C THR A 12 24.63 4.19 1.95
N GLY A 13 24.27 5.42 1.62
CA GLY A 13 24.53 6.05 0.33
C GLY A 13 25.70 7.03 0.45
N ARG A 14 26.62 7.07 -0.53
CA ARG A 14 27.61 8.16 -0.65
C ARG A 14 26.90 9.52 -0.53
N PRO A 15 27.46 10.51 0.19
CA PRO A 15 26.84 11.82 0.34
C PRO A 15 26.56 12.41 -1.04
N GLY A 16 25.34 12.94 -1.20
CA GLY A 16 24.91 13.54 -2.46
C GLY A 16 25.81 14.71 -2.87
N ARG A 17 25.92 14.95 -4.18
CA ARG A 17 26.64 16.10 -4.72
C ARG A 17 25.78 17.34 -4.56
N LEU A 18 26.31 18.38 -3.92
CA LEU A 18 25.68 19.70 -3.88
C LEU A 18 25.83 20.40 -5.24
N VAL A 19 24.73 20.89 -5.78
CA VAL A 19 24.67 21.73 -6.98
C VAL A 19 23.84 22.97 -6.70
N LYS A 20 23.99 24.02 -7.51
CA LYS A 20 23.14 25.22 -7.42
C LYS A 20 21.92 25.07 -8.33
N CYS A 21 20.75 25.45 -7.82
CA CYS A 21 19.53 25.60 -8.61
C CYS A 21 19.75 26.59 -9.77
N GLN A 22 19.29 26.27 -10.98
CA GLN A 22 19.42 27.18 -12.12
C GLN A 22 18.42 28.36 -12.06
N SER A 23 17.30 28.21 -11.35
CA SER A 23 16.28 29.25 -11.22
C SER A 23 16.55 30.23 -10.06
N CYS A 24 16.96 29.73 -8.89
CA CYS A 24 17.11 30.57 -7.68
C CYS A 24 18.48 30.50 -7.00
N ALA A 25 19.45 29.78 -7.58
CA ALA A 25 20.81 29.58 -7.03
C ALA A 25 20.92 28.86 -5.68
N ALA A 26 19.80 28.48 -5.04
CA ALA A 26 19.81 27.74 -3.78
C ALA A 26 20.48 26.35 -3.92
N PRO A 27 21.10 25.82 -2.84
CA PRO A 27 21.77 24.52 -2.89
C PRO A 27 20.76 23.38 -3.00
N ILE A 28 21.03 22.45 -3.90
CA ILE A 28 20.26 21.22 -4.10
C ILE A 28 21.23 20.04 -3.94
N THR A 29 20.83 19.03 -3.16
CA THR A 29 21.60 17.80 -2.98
C THR A 29 21.14 16.76 -3.99
N LEU A 30 22.02 16.38 -4.92
CA LEU A 30 21.75 15.32 -5.90
C LEU A 30 22.33 13.99 -5.43
N ARG A 31 21.51 12.95 -5.35
CA ARG A 31 21.99 11.57 -5.19
C ARG A 31 22.42 11.00 -6.54
N ARG A 32 23.10 9.85 -6.53
CA ARG A 32 23.53 9.18 -7.77
C ARG A 32 22.35 8.64 -8.58
N ASP A 33 21.35 8.14 -7.89
CA ASP A 33 20.19 7.48 -8.50
C ASP A 33 19.05 8.46 -8.81
N ASP A 34 19.21 9.74 -8.44
CA ASP A 34 18.22 10.77 -8.79
C ASP A 34 18.20 10.97 -10.31
N HIS A 35 17.01 10.98 -10.89
CA HIS A 35 16.71 11.31 -12.28
C HIS A 35 15.84 12.55 -12.40
N LEU A 36 15.08 12.87 -11.35
CA LEU A 36 14.21 14.04 -11.24
C LEU A 36 14.47 14.69 -9.89
N VAL A 37 14.72 15.99 -9.87
CA VAL A 37 14.92 16.74 -8.63
C VAL A 37 14.10 18.02 -8.65
N THR A 38 13.43 18.31 -7.54
CA THR A 38 12.64 19.53 -7.36
C THR A 38 13.28 20.40 -6.29
N CYS A 39 13.54 21.66 -6.62
CA CYS A 39 14.13 22.62 -5.69
C CYS A 39 13.14 22.91 -4.55
N ALA A 40 13.54 22.65 -3.30
CA ALA A 40 12.72 22.93 -2.12
C ALA A 40 12.54 24.43 -1.81
N TYR A 41 13.22 25.33 -2.54
CA TYR A 41 13.18 26.77 -2.31
C TYR A 41 12.27 27.52 -3.29
N CYS A 42 12.32 27.17 -4.58
CA CYS A 42 11.53 27.84 -5.63
C CYS A 42 10.62 26.89 -6.41
N GLY A 43 10.63 25.59 -6.09
CA GLY A 43 9.76 24.62 -6.73
C GLY A 43 10.14 24.20 -8.16
N SER A 44 11.21 24.76 -8.75
CA SER A 44 11.66 24.36 -10.10
C SER A 44 12.10 22.88 -10.11
N SER A 45 11.60 22.11 -11.07
CA SER A 45 11.96 20.69 -11.26
C SER A 45 12.90 20.51 -12.46
N TYR A 46 13.88 19.63 -12.31
CA TYR A 46 14.90 19.33 -13.31
C TYR A 46 15.01 17.83 -13.55
N ILE A 47 15.23 17.46 -14.80
CA ILE A 47 15.65 16.11 -15.19
C ILE A 47 17.17 16.08 -15.22
N LEU A 48 17.75 15.01 -14.68
CA LEU A 48 19.18 14.75 -14.72
C LEU A 48 19.49 13.82 -15.90
N ASN A 49 20.15 14.36 -16.93
CA ASN A 49 20.63 13.56 -18.04
C ASN A 49 22.04 13.05 -17.73
N ARG A 50 22.15 11.80 -17.28
CA ARG A 50 23.43 11.24 -16.78
C ARG A 50 24.47 11.05 -17.89
N ASP A 51 24.03 10.90 -19.13
CA ASP A 51 24.90 10.69 -20.29
C ASP A 51 25.57 11.98 -20.78
N GLU A 52 24.98 13.14 -20.49
CA GLU A 52 25.47 14.47 -20.93
C GLU A 52 26.20 15.25 -19.81
N GLY A 53 26.37 14.63 -18.64
CA GLY A 53 27.04 15.23 -17.48
C GLY A 53 26.07 15.82 -16.43
N PRO A 54 26.56 16.63 -15.47
CA PRO A 54 25.78 17.08 -14.31
C PRO A 54 24.81 18.24 -14.62
N ALA A 55 24.51 18.50 -15.89
CA ALA A 55 23.64 19.59 -16.29
C ALA A 55 22.21 19.30 -15.82
N LEU A 56 21.62 20.28 -15.13
CA LEU A 56 20.19 20.26 -14.80
C LEU A 56 19.44 20.69 -16.07
N SER A 57 18.63 19.80 -16.63
CA SER A 57 17.76 20.14 -17.76
C SER A 57 16.38 20.51 -17.21
N PRO A 58 15.82 21.68 -17.54
CA PRO A 58 14.47 22.05 -17.09
C PRO A 58 13.45 20.98 -17.48
N LEU A 59 12.53 20.67 -16.56
CA LEU A 59 11.43 19.76 -16.85
C LEU A 59 10.41 20.45 -17.77
N THR A 60 10.23 19.93 -18.98
CA THR A 60 9.25 20.45 -19.97
C THR A 60 7.84 19.87 -19.78
N VAL A 61 7.67 18.89 -18.90
CA VAL A 61 6.38 18.25 -18.65
C VAL A 61 5.54 19.09 -17.69
N LYS A 62 4.21 19.08 -17.88
CA LYS A 62 3.26 19.74 -16.96
C LYS A 62 3.45 19.19 -15.54
N ARG A 63 3.50 20.11 -14.58
CA ARG A 63 3.64 19.82 -13.15
C ARG A 63 2.35 20.18 -12.44
N THR A 64 1.80 19.23 -11.73
CA THR A 64 0.57 19.42 -10.97
C THR A 64 0.73 18.97 -9.54
N LEU A 65 -0.04 19.56 -8.63
CA LEU A 65 -0.09 19.22 -7.23
C LEU A 65 -1.52 18.83 -6.87
N LEU A 66 -1.67 17.78 -6.06
CA LEU A 66 -2.95 17.50 -5.40
C LEU A 66 -3.08 18.44 -4.19
N PRO A 67 -4.16 19.22 -4.07
CA PRO A 67 -4.28 20.19 -2.98
C PRO A 67 -4.42 19.48 -1.63
N VAL A 68 -3.77 20.02 -0.60
CA VAL A 68 -3.88 19.52 0.77
C VAL A 68 -5.28 19.85 1.31
N ARG A 69 -6.10 18.82 1.56
CA ARG A 69 -7.43 18.97 2.20
C ARG A 69 -7.45 18.48 3.64
N LEU A 70 -6.49 17.62 4.04
CA LEU A 70 -6.27 17.20 5.41
C LEU A 70 -5.11 18.02 6.01
N PRO A 71 -5.41 19.10 6.75
CA PRO A 71 -4.38 19.91 7.39
C PRO A 71 -3.83 19.20 8.63
N ARG A 72 -2.63 19.60 9.08
CA ARG A 72 -1.88 18.93 10.15
C ARG A 72 -2.66 18.85 11.46
N GLU A 73 -3.49 19.85 11.75
CA GLU A 73 -4.25 19.97 13.00
C GLU A 73 -5.32 18.87 13.12
N LYS A 74 -5.88 18.43 11.99
CA LYS A 74 -6.90 17.37 11.93
C LYS A 74 -6.33 15.97 11.85
N LEU A 75 -5.01 15.84 11.65
CA LEU A 75 -4.36 14.55 11.42
C LEU A 75 -4.43 13.64 12.65
N ALA A 76 -4.35 14.21 13.86
CA ALA A 76 -4.47 13.44 15.10
C ALA A 76 -5.86 12.81 15.25
N ASP A 77 -6.92 13.55 14.91
CA ASP A 77 -8.30 13.06 14.98
C ASP A 77 -8.56 11.97 13.94
N ALA A 78 -8.12 12.19 12.71
CA ALA A 78 -8.19 11.19 11.64
C ALA A 78 -7.45 9.90 12.02
N ALA A 79 -6.30 10.02 12.69
CA ALA A 79 -5.56 8.88 13.19
C ALA A 79 -6.30 8.14 14.31
N ARG A 80 -6.91 8.85 15.26
CA ARG A 80 -7.72 8.20 16.32
C ARG A 80 -8.94 7.49 15.75
N GLU A 81 -9.64 8.10 14.78
CA GLU A 81 -10.77 7.46 14.11
C GLU A 81 -10.36 6.15 13.43
N TRP A 82 -9.24 6.16 12.70
CA TRP A 82 -8.71 4.93 12.13
C TRP A 82 -8.30 3.94 13.21
N MET A 83 -7.61 4.35 14.28
CA MET A 83 -7.21 3.44 15.35
C MET A 83 -8.39 2.76 16.04
N ALA A 84 -9.54 3.45 16.13
CA ALA A 84 -10.74 2.95 16.79
C ALA A 84 -11.50 1.87 15.99
N ARG A 85 -11.27 1.78 14.67
CA ARG A 85 -12.05 0.91 13.77
C ARG A 85 -11.19 0.04 12.88
N GLY A 86 -11.70 -1.15 12.54
CA GLY A 86 -11.09 -2.05 11.57
C GLY A 86 -10.62 -3.36 12.18
N PHE A 87 -10.18 -4.26 11.32
CA PHE A 87 -9.80 -5.62 11.69
C PHE A 87 -8.43 -5.66 12.36
N PHE A 88 -8.25 -6.57 13.32
CA PHE A 88 -6.96 -6.83 13.98
C PHE A 88 -6.30 -5.61 14.65
N LYS A 89 -7.07 -4.66 15.18
CA LYS A 89 -6.54 -3.54 15.96
C LYS A 89 -6.79 -3.73 17.45
N ALA A 90 -5.83 -3.33 18.26
CA ALA A 90 -6.01 -3.35 19.71
C ALA A 90 -7.18 -2.43 20.14
N ALA A 91 -8.08 -2.95 20.97
CA ALA A 91 -9.32 -2.28 21.37
C ALA A 91 -9.14 -0.98 22.20
N ASP A 92 -7.94 -0.72 22.70
CA ASP A 92 -7.57 0.50 23.43
C ASP A 92 -6.51 1.32 22.69
N LEU A 93 -6.27 1.03 21.40
CA LEU A 93 -5.26 1.71 20.58
C LEU A 93 -5.53 3.20 20.46
N ASP A 94 -6.76 3.58 20.10
CA ASP A 94 -7.22 4.96 19.97
C ASP A 94 -7.03 5.80 21.24
N ARG A 95 -7.22 5.19 22.41
CA ARG A 95 -7.15 5.85 23.72
C ARG A 95 -5.74 5.89 24.30
N LYS A 96 -4.95 4.83 24.13
CA LYS A 96 -3.61 4.69 24.73
C LYS A 96 -2.45 5.02 23.79
N ALA A 97 -2.72 5.22 22.50
CA ALA A 97 -1.67 5.66 21.59
C ALA A 97 -1.23 7.09 21.92
N GLU A 98 0.07 7.26 22.04
CA GLU A 98 0.73 8.55 22.12
C GLU A 98 1.09 8.99 20.70
N ILE A 99 0.35 9.96 20.17
CA ILE A 99 0.56 10.48 18.81
C ILE A 99 1.77 11.41 18.81
N GLY A 100 2.72 11.14 17.92
CA GLY A 100 3.94 11.94 17.76
C GLY A 100 3.75 13.11 16.78
N GLN A 101 4.87 13.74 16.43
CA GLN A 101 4.87 14.86 15.51
C GLN A 101 4.75 14.39 14.05
N ALA A 102 3.74 14.90 13.35
CA ALA A 102 3.53 14.67 11.92
C ALA A 102 4.65 15.27 11.07
N ARG A 103 5.02 14.55 9.99
CA ARG A 103 5.98 15.00 8.96
C ARG A 103 5.30 14.98 7.60
N GLY A 104 5.43 16.07 6.85
CA GLY A 104 4.87 16.20 5.50
C GLY A 104 5.91 15.85 4.44
N PHE A 105 5.52 15.01 3.49
CA PHE A 105 6.34 14.66 2.32
C PHE A 105 5.56 14.90 1.04
N VAL A 106 6.22 15.36 -0.02
CA VAL A 106 5.63 15.41 -1.34
C VAL A 106 6.27 14.34 -2.20
N VAL A 107 5.45 13.38 -2.62
CA VAL A 107 5.88 12.23 -3.44
C VAL A 107 5.64 12.57 -4.91
N PRO A 108 6.69 12.61 -5.76
CA PRO A 108 6.51 12.76 -7.19
C PRO A 108 5.99 11.44 -7.79
N LEU A 109 4.93 11.54 -8.58
CA LEU A 109 4.29 10.47 -9.33
C LEU A 109 4.23 10.86 -10.82
N TRP A 110 4.48 9.91 -11.70
CA TRP A 110 4.12 10.03 -13.11
C TRP A 110 2.66 9.66 -13.28
N GLY A 111 1.81 10.63 -13.59
CA GLY A 111 0.41 10.37 -13.95
C GLY A 111 0.33 10.07 -15.43
N ILE A 112 0.13 8.80 -15.80
CA ILE A 112 0.15 8.34 -17.20
C ILE A 112 -1.30 8.20 -17.68
N TRP A 113 -1.71 9.04 -18.62
CA TRP A 113 -3.04 8.98 -19.21
C TRP A 113 -3.11 7.83 -20.21
N MET A 114 -4.11 6.96 -20.07
CA MET A 114 -4.24 5.78 -20.89
C MET A 114 -5.69 5.52 -21.31
N GLU A 115 -5.82 4.89 -22.47
CA GLU A 115 -7.04 4.25 -22.95
C GLU A 115 -6.77 2.75 -23.11
N ALA A 116 -7.60 1.92 -22.48
CA ALA A 116 -7.47 0.47 -22.55
C ALA A 116 -8.74 -0.16 -23.10
N GLU A 117 -8.60 -0.92 -24.18
CA GLU A 117 -9.63 -1.79 -24.72
C GLU A 117 -9.40 -3.21 -24.21
N VAL A 118 -10.38 -3.75 -23.48
CA VAL A 118 -10.32 -5.06 -22.87
C VAL A 118 -11.39 -5.95 -23.48
N HIS A 119 -10.97 -7.05 -24.09
CA HIS A 119 -11.86 -8.08 -24.62
C HIS A 119 -11.53 -9.42 -23.97
N TRP A 120 -12.53 -10.05 -23.36
CA TRP A 120 -12.35 -11.32 -22.68
C TRP A 120 -13.45 -12.31 -23.03
N ILE A 121 -13.08 -13.59 -23.08
CA ILE A 121 -13.99 -14.71 -23.34
C ILE A 121 -13.78 -15.76 -22.25
N GLY A 122 -14.88 -16.22 -21.67
CA GLY A 122 -14.88 -17.23 -20.62
C GLY A 122 -16.09 -18.14 -20.65
N GLN A 123 -16.21 -18.98 -19.63
CA GLN A 123 -17.31 -19.90 -19.43
C GLN A 123 -17.74 -19.86 -17.96
N ASN A 124 -19.06 -19.84 -17.72
CA ASN A 124 -19.65 -19.95 -16.39
C ASN A 124 -20.47 -21.23 -16.28
N ARG A 125 -20.40 -21.89 -15.13
CA ARG A 125 -21.15 -23.11 -14.85
C ARG A 125 -22.51 -22.74 -14.24
N GLN A 126 -23.57 -22.91 -15.01
CA GLN A 126 -24.92 -22.76 -14.49
C GLN A 126 -25.43 -24.10 -13.94
N SER A 127 -25.84 -24.10 -12.66
CA SER A 127 -26.47 -25.26 -12.03
C SER A 127 -27.89 -25.45 -12.56
N THR A 128 -28.23 -26.68 -12.95
CA THR A 128 -29.57 -27.02 -13.45
C THR A 128 -30.47 -27.63 -12.37
N GLY A 129 -30.11 -27.48 -11.09
CA GLY A 129 -30.92 -27.93 -9.93
C GLY A 129 -30.90 -29.44 -9.66
N ARG A 130 -30.58 -30.29 -10.65
CA ARG A 130 -30.46 -31.76 -10.51
C ARG A 130 -29.01 -32.26 -10.55
N GLY A 131 -28.09 -31.62 -9.81
CA GLY A 131 -26.69 -32.04 -9.71
C GLY A 131 -25.84 -31.91 -11.00
N GLY A 132 -26.45 -31.55 -12.13
CA GLY A 132 -25.79 -31.21 -13.39
C GLY A 132 -25.44 -29.73 -13.47
N GLY A 133 -24.44 -29.40 -14.28
CA GLY A 133 -24.13 -28.01 -14.62
C GLY A 133 -23.73 -27.88 -16.07
N VAL A 134 -24.28 -26.88 -16.75
CA VAL A 134 -23.97 -26.59 -18.15
C VAL A 134 -23.00 -25.41 -18.20
N TRP A 135 -21.92 -25.57 -18.96
CA TRP A 135 -21.00 -24.48 -19.23
C TRP A 135 -21.58 -23.57 -20.31
N GLN A 136 -21.79 -22.30 -19.98
CA GLN A 136 -22.22 -21.29 -20.92
C GLN A 136 -21.09 -20.33 -21.22
N ARG A 137 -20.87 -20.05 -22.51
CA ARG A 137 -19.90 -19.05 -22.94
C ARG A 137 -20.38 -17.66 -22.52
N VAL A 138 -19.49 -16.91 -21.91
CA VAL A 138 -19.66 -15.50 -21.57
C VAL A 138 -18.55 -14.70 -22.24
N GLU A 139 -18.87 -13.47 -22.63
CA GLU A 139 -17.95 -12.59 -23.34
C GLU A 139 -18.23 -11.15 -22.90
N GLY A 140 -17.18 -10.36 -22.79
CA GLY A 140 -17.29 -8.95 -22.43
C GLY A 140 -16.26 -8.11 -23.18
N ARG A 141 -16.68 -6.92 -23.60
CA ARG A 141 -15.81 -5.88 -24.15
C ARG A 141 -16.01 -4.60 -23.35
N GLU A 142 -14.91 -4.02 -22.90
CA GLU A 142 -14.91 -2.86 -22.02
C GLU A 142 -13.82 -1.88 -22.46
N ASN A 143 -14.14 -0.60 -22.43
CA ASN A 143 -13.20 0.48 -22.70
C ASN A 143 -13.00 1.27 -21.41
N HIS A 144 -11.75 1.53 -21.07
CA HIS A 144 -11.36 2.22 -19.84
C HIS A 144 -10.48 3.41 -20.21
N THR A 145 -10.86 4.60 -19.74
CA THR A 145 -10.02 5.80 -19.85
C THR A 145 -9.69 6.25 -18.43
N SER A 146 -8.43 6.20 -18.04
CA SER A 146 -8.01 6.60 -16.71
C SER A 146 -6.58 7.13 -16.67
N CYS A 147 -6.21 7.75 -15.55
CA CYS A 147 -4.83 8.11 -15.28
C CYS A 147 -4.21 7.05 -14.36
N TRP A 148 -3.09 6.47 -14.80
CA TRP A 148 -2.33 5.43 -14.11
C TRP A 148 -1.10 6.05 -13.41
N PRO A 149 -1.11 6.22 -12.07
CA PRO A 149 0.04 6.74 -11.36
C PRO A 149 1.19 5.74 -11.22
N VAL A 150 2.41 6.17 -11.51
CA VAL A 150 3.63 5.41 -11.26
C VAL A 150 4.55 6.24 -10.37
N SER A 151 4.99 5.67 -9.24
CA SER A 151 5.91 6.39 -8.35
C SER A 151 7.20 6.77 -9.07
N ALA A 152 7.54 8.05 -9.06
CA ALA A 152 8.81 8.52 -9.57
C ALA A 152 9.94 8.31 -8.54
N ALA A 153 9.63 8.12 -7.25
CA ALA A 153 10.58 8.16 -6.12
C ALA A 153 11.58 6.98 -6.02
N GLY A 154 11.69 6.12 -7.03
CA GLY A 154 12.63 5.00 -7.03
C GLY A 154 12.13 3.78 -6.25
N PRO A 155 13.01 2.82 -5.89
CA PRO A 155 12.61 1.59 -5.20
C PRO A 155 11.85 1.93 -3.92
N THR A 156 10.52 1.81 -4.02
CA THR A 156 9.52 2.07 -2.99
C THR A 156 9.76 1.29 -1.69
N LYS A 157 10.70 0.34 -1.68
CA LYS A 157 11.18 -0.37 -0.48
C LYS A 157 11.89 0.51 0.53
N GLN A 158 12.43 1.68 0.15
CA GLN A 158 13.14 2.56 1.09
C GLN A 158 12.23 3.56 1.82
N VAL A 159 11.00 3.76 1.34
CA VAL A 159 10.03 4.67 1.96
C VAL A 159 8.82 3.85 2.37
N PHE A 160 8.56 3.81 3.67
CA PHE A 160 7.42 3.10 4.24
C PHE A 160 6.12 3.44 3.51
N GLY A 161 5.34 2.43 3.13
CA GLY A 161 4.02 2.60 2.54
C GLY A 161 3.97 2.98 1.05
N LEU A 162 5.07 3.39 0.42
CA LEU A 162 5.05 3.69 -1.03
C LEU A 162 4.74 2.49 -1.95
N PRO A 163 5.05 1.22 -1.62
CA PRO A 163 4.65 0.10 -2.46
C PRO A 163 3.12 -0.09 -2.52
N ALA A 164 2.38 0.46 -1.54
CA ALA A 164 0.93 0.44 -1.48
C ALA A 164 0.25 1.44 -2.42
N ILE A 165 1.03 2.31 -3.08
CA ILE A 165 0.54 3.25 -4.07
C ILE A 165 0.10 2.52 -5.36
N SER A 166 0.70 1.37 -5.65
CA SER A 166 0.31 0.51 -6.77
C SER A 166 -0.91 -0.35 -6.43
N PRO A 167 -1.76 -0.69 -7.42
CA PRO A 167 -3.02 -1.37 -7.17
C PRO A 167 -2.78 -2.79 -6.62
N GLY A 168 -3.49 -3.14 -5.55
CA GLY A 168 -3.38 -4.43 -4.87
C GLY A 168 -2.18 -4.57 -3.93
N GLY A 169 -1.47 -3.48 -3.63
CA GLY A 169 -0.41 -3.46 -2.62
C GLY A 169 -0.96 -3.67 -1.22
N ALA A 170 -0.41 -4.64 -0.48
CA ALA A 170 -0.71 -4.79 0.94
C ALA A 170 -0.10 -3.62 1.71
N SER A 171 -0.91 -2.95 2.52
CA SER A 171 -0.56 -1.64 3.06
C SER A 171 -0.87 -1.47 4.54
N LEU A 172 -1.63 -2.41 5.11
CA LEU A 172 -1.77 -2.54 6.55
C LEU A 172 -0.83 -3.63 7.05
N VAL A 173 0.02 -3.27 8.00
CA VAL A 173 1.05 -4.15 8.55
C VAL A 173 0.69 -4.49 10.00
N PRO A 174 -0.01 -5.60 10.25
CA PRO A 174 -0.37 -6.01 11.60
C PRO A 174 0.86 -6.51 12.38
N ASP A 175 1.16 -5.89 13.52
CA ASP A 175 2.18 -6.35 14.47
C ASP A 175 1.56 -7.37 15.43
N TRP A 176 1.87 -8.64 15.17
CA TRP A 176 1.46 -9.78 15.99
C TRP A 176 2.20 -9.88 17.33
N GLY A 177 3.23 -9.06 17.57
CA GLY A 177 3.96 -9.02 18.84
C GLY A 177 4.68 -10.33 19.17
N GLY A 178 5.19 -11.03 18.15
CA GLY A 178 5.88 -12.32 18.31
C GLY A 178 4.95 -13.53 18.45
N PHE A 179 3.63 -13.36 18.31
CA PHE A 179 2.68 -14.47 18.29
C PHE A 179 2.98 -15.41 17.13
N VAL A 180 3.28 -16.67 17.45
CA VAL A 180 3.78 -17.66 16.49
C VAL A 180 2.80 -17.97 15.37
N ALA A 181 1.50 -18.05 15.68
CA ALA A 181 0.45 -18.26 14.68
C ALA A 181 0.16 -17.01 13.83
N GLY A 182 0.75 -15.86 14.18
CA GLY A 182 0.76 -14.67 13.32
C GLY A 182 1.83 -14.71 12.23
N ARG A 183 2.84 -15.59 12.36
CA ARG A 183 3.88 -15.77 11.33
C ARG A 183 3.25 -16.42 10.10
N GLY A 184 3.17 -15.66 9.00
CA GLY A 184 2.60 -16.12 7.74
C GLY A 184 1.21 -15.56 7.41
N LEU A 185 0.53 -14.87 8.35
CA LEU A 185 -0.73 -14.17 8.06
C LEU A 185 -0.54 -12.87 7.24
N GLY A 186 0.71 -12.48 6.99
CA GLY A 186 1.08 -11.46 6.01
C GLY A 186 0.59 -10.05 6.33
N ASN A 187 0.78 -9.16 5.35
CA ASN A 187 0.22 -7.82 5.35
C ASN A 187 -1.20 -7.87 4.79
N LEU A 188 -2.07 -7.01 5.29
CA LEU A 188 -3.45 -6.88 4.80
C LEU A 188 -3.54 -5.78 3.74
N PRO A 189 -4.43 -5.91 2.74
CA PRO A 189 -4.77 -4.78 1.89
C PRO A 189 -5.46 -3.69 2.74
N SER A 190 -5.15 -2.41 2.51
CA SER A 190 -6.00 -1.33 3.04
C SER A 190 -7.31 -1.32 2.27
N PRO A 191 -8.47 -1.32 2.96
CA PRO A 191 -9.77 -1.24 2.30
C PRO A 191 -9.98 0.01 1.44
N GLY A 192 -9.16 1.06 1.64
CA GLY A 192 -9.44 2.40 1.14
C GLY A 192 -8.36 3.05 0.29
N VAL A 193 -7.32 2.34 -0.13
CA VAL A 193 -6.26 2.96 -0.96
C VAL A 193 -5.87 2.06 -2.12
N ASP A 194 -6.41 2.46 -3.26
CA ASP A 194 -5.74 2.35 -4.53
C ASP A 194 -5.50 3.78 -5.02
N LEU A 195 -4.25 4.24 -5.16
CA LEU A 195 -3.99 5.57 -5.72
C LEU A 195 -4.25 5.62 -7.23
N MET A 196 -4.65 4.49 -7.82
CA MET A 196 -4.89 4.32 -9.26
C MET A 196 -6.35 4.52 -9.66
N GLY A 197 -7.19 5.01 -8.73
CA GLY A 197 -8.57 5.37 -9.02
C GLY A 197 -9.56 4.20 -9.12
N HIS A 198 -9.18 2.97 -8.74
CA HIS A 198 -10.17 1.89 -8.65
C HIS A 198 -10.87 1.92 -7.28
N GLY A 199 -12.18 2.21 -7.29
CA GLY A 199 -13.02 2.23 -6.08
C GLY A 199 -12.87 3.51 -5.25
N GLU A 200 -12.68 3.36 -3.94
CA GLU A 200 -12.52 4.46 -2.98
C GLU A 200 -11.12 5.11 -2.99
N GLY A 201 -10.38 5.00 -4.08
CA GLY A 201 -9.03 5.52 -4.23
C GLY A 201 -8.91 7.05 -4.25
N VAL A 202 -7.66 7.54 -4.30
CA VAL A 202 -7.37 8.92 -4.72
C VAL A 202 -7.34 8.93 -6.22
N ASP A 203 -8.31 9.58 -6.86
CA ASP A 203 -8.26 9.79 -8.29
C ASP A 203 -7.20 10.85 -8.60
N VAL A 204 -5.99 10.37 -8.89
CA VAL A 204 -4.89 11.25 -9.28
C VAL A 204 -5.28 12.03 -10.52
N GLY A 205 -6.20 11.56 -11.39
CA GLY A 205 -6.73 12.23 -12.59
C GLY A 205 -7.54 13.51 -12.35
N GLN A 206 -8.10 13.71 -11.15
CA GLN A 206 -9.03 14.80 -10.87
C GLN A 206 -8.54 15.75 -9.77
N GLY A 207 -9.05 16.98 -9.78
CA GLY A 207 -8.79 17.97 -8.72
C GLY A 207 -7.34 18.46 -8.64
N ARG A 208 -6.53 18.22 -9.67
CA ARG A 208 -5.17 18.72 -9.82
C ARG A 208 -5.15 20.24 -9.94
N GLN A 209 -4.17 20.87 -9.29
CA GLN A 209 -3.83 22.28 -9.48
C GLN A 209 -2.43 22.38 -10.07
N ASP A 210 -2.09 23.53 -10.64
CA ASP A 210 -0.73 23.78 -11.05
C ASP A 210 0.19 23.76 -9.83
N PHE A 211 1.38 23.19 -10.00
CA PHE A 211 2.31 23.01 -8.88
C PHE A 211 2.75 24.37 -8.33
N ASP A 212 2.46 24.58 -7.05
CA ASP A 212 2.90 25.74 -6.27
C ASP A 212 3.41 25.25 -4.91
N LEU A 213 4.59 25.74 -4.52
CA LEU A 213 5.25 25.37 -3.27
C LEU A 213 4.50 25.91 -2.05
N ASP A 214 3.81 27.04 -2.20
CA ASP A 214 3.09 27.71 -1.10
C ASP A 214 1.87 26.91 -0.64
N GLN A 215 1.37 25.99 -1.46
CA GLN A 215 0.27 25.07 -1.11
C GLN A 215 0.71 23.93 -0.17
N VAL A 216 2.02 23.69 -0.03
CA VAL A 216 2.59 22.61 0.79
C VAL A 216 3.68 23.13 1.74
N PRO A 217 3.37 24.11 2.62
CA PRO A 217 4.37 24.74 3.47
C PRO A 217 4.96 23.73 4.47
N GLY A 218 6.29 23.65 4.49
CA GLY A 218 7.02 22.77 5.41
C GLY A 218 7.05 21.29 5.01
N PHE A 219 6.53 20.91 3.84
CA PHE A 219 6.68 19.56 3.32
C PHE A 219 8.07 19.35 2.72
N THR A 220 8.60 18.15 2.87
CA THR A 220 9.84 17.73 2.22
C THR A 220 9.52 17.10 0.87
N ILE A 221 10.01 17.69 -0.23
CA ILE A 221 9.81 17.13 -1.57
C ILE A 221 10.83 16.02 -1.82
N LEU A 222 10.35 14.84 -2.23
CA LEU A 222 11.21 13.71 -2.56
C LEU A 222 11.78 13.85 -3.99
N SER A 223 13.02 13.43 -4.17
CA SER A 223 13.62 13.26 -5.51
C SER A 223 13.00 12.04 -6.21
N GLY A 224 12.87 12.13 -7.53
CA GLY A 224 12.50 11.00 -8.37
C GLY A 224 13.74 10.27 -8.91
N GLN A 225 13.72 8.95 -8.92
CA GLN A 225 14.75 8.06 -9.46
C GLN A 225 14.25 7.26 -10.67
N VAL A 226 12.96 7.33 -11.00
CA VAL A 226 12.38 6.65 -12.18
C VAL A 226 12.20 7.68 -13.30
N PRO A 227 12.93 7.56 -14.42
CA PRO A 227 12.71 8.37 -15.61
C PRO A 227 11.31 8.16 -16.20
N ARG A 228 10.80 9.17 -16.89
CA ARG A 228 9.50 9.13 -17.57
C ARG A 228 9.32 7.90 -18.46
N ALA A 229 10.26 7.62 -19.36
CA ALA A 229 10.17 6.50 -20.29
C ALA A 229 10.08 5.14 -19.58
N GLN A 230 10.80 4.99 -18.46
CA GLN A 230 10.72 3.78 -17.64
C GLN A 230 9.37 3.69 -16.92
N ALA A 231 8.83 4.82 -16.44
CA ALA A 231 7.51 4.86 -15.82
C ALA A 231 6.39 4.49 -16.80
N GLU A 232 6.46 4.98 -18.05
CA GLU A 232 5.52 4.62 -19.13
C GLU A 232 5.57 3.11 -19.44
N LEU A 233 6.77 2.51 -19.50
CA LEU A 233 6.94 1.06 -19.67
C LEU A 233 6.33 0.27 -18.50
N HIS A 234 6.66 0.66 -17.27
CA HIS A 234 6.11 0.00 -16.07
C HIS A 234 4.58 0.13 -15.99
N ALA A 235 4.01 1.27 -16.36
CA ALA A 235 2.56 1.45 -16.40
C ALA A 235 1.92 0.47 -17.38
N HIS A 236 2.46 0.37 -18.59
CA HIS A 236 1.93 -0.55 -19.60
C HIS A 236 1.89 -2.01 -19.09
N GLU A 237 2.97 -2.49 -18.48
CA GLU A 237 3.01 -3.83 -17.89
C GLU A 237 2.01 -4.03 -16.75
N GLN A 238 1.90 -3.05 -15.84
CA GLN A 238 0.99 -3.09 -14.71
C GLN A 238 -0.49 -3.07 -15.13
N ILE A 239 -0.85 -2.22 -16.11
CA ILE A 239 -2.21 -2.09 -16.65
C ILE A 239 -2.67 -3.42 -17.26
N VAL A 240 -1.81 -4.03 -18.10
CA VAL A 240 -2.12 -5.31 -18.74
C VAL A 240 -2.33 -6.41 -17.70
N GLU A 241 -1.47 -6.51 -16.69
CA GLU A 241 -1.60 -7.52 -15.64
C GLU A 241 -2.82 -7.27 -14.75
N PHE A 242 -3.15 -6.00 -14.46
CA PHE A 242 -4.34 -5.61 -13.71
C PHE A 242 -5.61 -6.09 -14.41
N PHE A 243 -5.82 -5.73 -15.69
CA PHE A 243 -7.02 -6.14 -16.41
C PHE A 243 -7.11 -7.64 -16.63
N ARG A 244 -5.98 -8.34 -16.79
CA ARG A 244 -5.95 -9.81 -16.81
C ARG A 244 -6.46 -10.42 -15.50
N LYS A 245 -6.05 -9.88 -14.35
CA LYS A 245 -6.53 -10.33 -13.04
C LYS A 245 -8.01 -10.05 -12.85
N GLU A 246 -8.48 -8.86 -13.21
CA GLU A 246 -9.90 -8.50 -13.11
C GLU A 246 -10.78 -9.37 -14.00
N CYS A 247 -10.36 -9.67 -15.25
CA CYS A 247 -11.11 -10.57 -16.13
C CYS A 247 -11.22 -11.99 -15.57
N LYS A 248 -10.19 -12.50 -14.87
CA LYS A 248 -10.23 -13.82 -14.19
C LYS A 248 -11.32 -13.92 -13.13
N ARG A 249 -11.81 -12.79 -12.60
CA ARG A 249 -12.87 -12.75 -11.58
C ARG A 249 -14.27 -12.68 -12.19
N LYS A 250 -14.38 -12.43 -13.51
CA LYS A 250 -15.66 -12.27 -14.22
C LYS A 250 -16.22 -13.59 -14.77
N ALA A 251 -15.41 -14.65 -14.82
CA ALA A 251 -15.87 -15.96 -15.24
C ALA A 251 -15.21 -17.10 -14.46
N ASP A 252 -15.91 -18.23 -14.34
CA ASP A 252 -15.40 -19.44 -13.67
C ASP A 252 -14.18 -20.01 -14.41
N ARG A 253 -14.20 -19.96 -15.75
CA ARG A 253 -13.07 -20.33 -16.59
C ARG A 253 -12.86 -19.32 -17.71
N VAL A 254 -11.78 -18.55 -17.62
CA VAL A 254 -11.36 -17.63 -18.69
C VAL A 254 -10.56 -18.38 -19.76
N THR A 255 -10.91 -18.18 -21.03
CA THR A 255 -10.26 -18.82 -22.18
C THR A 255 -9.27 -17.88 -22.85
N SER A 256 -9.65 -16.63 -23.08
CA SER A 256 -8.77 -15.61 -23.66
C SER A 256 -9.04 -14.23 -23.06
N VAL A 257 -7.97 -13.44 -22.95
CA VAL A 257 -8.03 -12.03 -22.55
C VAL A 257 -7.08 -11.28 -23.47
N HIS A 258 -7.62 -10.32 -24.22
CA HIS A 258 -6.88 -9.38 -25.04
C HIS A 258 -7.03 -7.99 -24.42
N VAL A 259 -5.90 -7.37 -24.13
CA VAL A 259 -5.82 -6.02 -23.58
C VAL A 259 -4.97 -5.21 -24.54
N ARG A 260 -5.55 -4.16 -25.11
CA ARG A 260 -4.83 -3.16 -25.90
C ARG A 260 -4.76 -1.88 -25.08
N VAL A 261 -3.57 -1.36 -24.86
CA VAL A 261 -3.34 -0.13 -24.09
C VAL A 261 -2.74 0.90 -25.03
N ASP A 262 -3.30 2.10 -25.03
CA ASP A 262 -2.76 3.26 -25.71
C ASP A 262 -2.47 4.37 -24.69
N LEU A 263 -1.24 4.90 -24.70
CA LEU A 263 -0.80 5.93 -23.75
C LEU A 263 -0.91 7.31 -24.40
N GLN A 264 -1.80 8.15 -23.87
CA GLN A 264 -2.08 9.48 -24.41
C GLN A 264 -1.04 10.53 -23.98
N GLY A 265 -0.31 10.26 -22.88
CA GLY A 265 0.74 11.15 -22.36
C GLY A 265 1.01 10.91 -20.88
N SER A 266 1.98 11.65 -20.34
CA SER A 266 2.30 11.58 -18.91
C SER A 266 2.62 12.96 -18.33
N ASP A 267 2.16 13.17 -17.10
CA ASP A 267 2.33 14.41 -16.36
C ASP A 267 3.13 14.12 -15.09
N LEU A 268 3.81 15.12 -14.53
CA LEU A 268 4.38 14.99 -13.19
C LEU A 268 3.37 15.48 -12.15
N VAL A 269 2.89 14.56 -11.31
CA VAL A 269 1.93 14.83 -10.25
C VAL A 269 2.61 14.72 -8.89
N PHE A 270 2.46 15.75 -8.07
CA PHE A 270 2.96 15.80 -6.72
C PHE A 270 1.84 15.41 -5.75
N LEU A 271 2.04 14.31 -5.01
CA LEU A 271 1.13 13.81 -3.99
C LEU A 271 1.63 14.24 -2.60
N PRO A 272 0.93 15.14 -1.89
CA PRO A 272 1.26 15.45 -0.51
C PRO A 272 0.80 14.32 0.42
N VAL A 273 1.70 13.90 1.31
CA VAL A 273 1.52 12.76 2.20
C VAL A 273 1.97 13.15 3.61
N TRP A 274 1.21 12.74 4.62
CA TRP A 274 1.59 12.88 6.02
C TRP A 274 2.09 11.54 6.57
N GLU A 275 3.30 11.53 7.14
CA GLU A 275 3.75 10.45 8.03
C GLU A 275 3.47 10.85 9.48
N LEU A 276 2.71 10.02 10.17
CA LEU A 276 2.38 10.20 11.58
C LEU A 276 2.98 9.06 12.40
N PRO A 277 4.10 9.29 13.11
CA PRO A 277 4.60 8.33 14.09
C PRO A 277 3.71 8.34 15.33
N TYR A 278 3.51 7.17 15.93
CA TYR A 278 2.84 7.06 17.22
C TYR A 278 3.46 5.93 18.06
N ARG A 279 3.32 6.03 19.38
CA ARG A 279 3.81 5.03 20.32
C ARG A 279 2.66 4.35 21.03
N TYR A 280 2.73 3.03 21.15
CA TYR A 280 1.73 2.26 21.89
C TYR A 280 2.44 1.09 22.61
N ARG A 281 2.20 0.98 23.93
CA ARG A 281 2.81 -0.06 24.81
C ARG A 281 4.33 -0.21 24.61
N GLY A 282 5.04 0.93 24.52
CA GLY A 282 6.49 0.96 24.40
C GLY A 282 7.04 0.62 23.00
N LYS A 283 6.17 0.36 22.01
CA LYS A 283 6.56 0.16 20.61
C LYS A 283 6.18 1.36 19.76
N ASN A 284 7.03 1.66 18.78
CA ASN A 284 6.81 2.72 17.81
C ASN A 284 6.16 2.14 16.55
N TYR A 285 5.19 2.87 16.04
CA TYR A 285 4.42 2.56 14.85
C TYR A 285 4.31 3.83 14.01
N ARG A 286 3.90 3.67 12.76
CA ARG A 286 3.67 4.82 11.88
C ARG A 286 2.47 4.60 10.96
N ILE A 287 1.83 5.70 10.61
CA ILE A 287 0.71 5.75 9.67
C ILE A 287 1.06 6.75 8.58
N LEU A 288 0.70 6.42 7.35
CA LEU A 288 0.87 7.25 6.17
C LEU A 288 -0.52 7.66 5.66
N PHE A 289 -0.81 8.95 5.68
CA PHE A 289 -2.06 9.53 5.18
C PHE A 289 -1.83 10.25 3.88
N ASP A 290 -2.74 10.09 2.94
CA ASP A 290 -2.86 11.03 1.84
C ASP A 290 -3.42 12.36 2.37
N ALA A 291 -2.67 13.45 2.15
CA ALA A 291 -3.08 14.76 2.59
C ALA A 291 -4.20 15.36 1.72
N HIS A 292 -4.48 14.79 0.53
CA HIS A 292 -5.56 15.22 -0.35
C HIS A 292 -6.93 14.60 0.01
N SER A 293 -7.01 13.29 0.12
CA SER A 293 -8.26 12.57 0.44
C SER A 293 -8.48 12.35 1.94
N GLY A 294 -7.41 12.41 2.74
CA GLY A 294 -7.43 12.04 4.15
C GLY A 294 -7.43 10.52 4.40
N LYS A 295 -7.33 9.69 3.35
CA LYS A 295 -7.31 8.23 3.46
C LYS A 295 -5.93 7.72 3.86
N ILE A 296 -5.88 6.51 4.40
CA ILE A 296 -4.64 5.90 4.90
C ILE A 296 -4.01 5.04 3.82
N LEU A 297 -2.87 5.52 3.33
CA LEU A 297 -2.04 4.86 2.32
C LEU A 297 -1.40 3.60 2.88
N ALA A 298 -0.86 3.69 4.08
CA ALA A 298 -0.26 2.56 4.78
C ALA A 298 -0.29 2.78 6.29
N GLY A 299 -0.34 1.70 7.06
CA GLY A 299 -0.33 1.81 8.53
C GLY A 299 0.13 0.55 9.21
N GLU A 300 1.04 0.70 10.16
CA GLU A 300 1.37 -0.36 11.12
C GLU A 300 0.40 -0.29 12.29
N HIS A 301 -0.06 -1.42 12.81
CA HIS A 301 -0.86 -1.44 14.03
C HIS A 301 -0.66 -2.71 14.86
N PRO A 302 -0.74 -2.61 16.20
CA PRO A 302 -0.71 -3.78 17.06
C PRO A 302 -1.99 -4.59 16.94
N VAL A 303 -1.85 -5.91 16.85
CA VAL A 303 -2.99 -6.83 16.87
C VAL A 303 -3.58 -6.98 18.26
N GLY A 304 -4.90 -6.89 18.35
CA GLY A 304 -5.64 -7.07 19.59
C GLY A 304 -5.39 -8.43 20.23
N LYS A 305 -5.39 -8.48 21.57
CA LYS A 305 -5.15 -9.73 22.30
C LYS A 305 -6.24 -10.77 22.00
N TRP A 306 -7.50 -10.32 21.91
CA TRP A 306 -8.63 -11.18 21.58
C TRP A 306 -8.65 -11.63 20.12
N ASP A 307 -8.16 -10.80 19.19
CA ASP A 307 -8.00 -11.22 17.78
C ASP A 307 -7.05 -12.42 17.68
N LYS A 308 -5.97 -12.43 18.46
CA LYS A 308 -5.03 -13.57 18.51
C LYS A 308 -5.71 -14.83 19.06
N VAL A 309 -6.58 -14.69 20.05
CA VAL A 309 -7.38 -15.80 20.61
C VAL A 309 -8.35 -16.36 19.57
N VAL A 310 -9.02 -15.50 18.81
CA VAL A 310 -9.94 -15.91 17.74
C VAL A 310 -9.19 -16.60 16.60
N VAL A 311 -8.06 -16.06 16.15
CA VAL A 311 -7.23 -16.71 15.13
C VAL A 311 -6.74 -18.08 15.61
N LEU A 312 -6.31 -18.17 16.87
CA LEU A 312 -5.90 -19.45 17.44
C LEU A 312 -7.05 -20.46 17.51
N LEU A 313 -8.27 -19.98 17.81
CA LEU A 313 -9.48 -20.81 17.80
C LEU A 313 -9.72 -21.41 16.43
N LEU A 314 -9.64 -20.60 15.37
CA LEU A 314 -9.86 -21.07 14.00
C LEU A 314 -8.82 -22.13 13.60
N ILE A 315 -7.55 -21.92 13.95
CA ILE A 315 -6.46 -22.87 13.67
C ILE A 315 -6.67 -24.17 14.45
N HIS A 316 -6.88 -24.09 15.76
CA HIS A 316 -7.06 -25.27 16.62
C HIS A 316 -8.36 -26.02 16.30
N GLY A 317 -9.42 -25.28 15.93
CA GLY A 317 -10.67 -25.86 15.46
C GLY A 317 -10.50 -26.64 14.16
N ALA A 318 -9.76 -26.08 13.18
CA ALA A 318 -9.46 -26.78 11.94
C ALA A 318 -8.60 -28.03 12.17
N LEU A 319 -7.57 -27.94 13.02
CA LEU A 319 -6.73 -29.09 13.38
C LEU A 319 -7.51 -30.17 14.14
N GLY A 320 -8.35 -29.78 15.09
CA GLY A 320 -9.23 -30.70 15.81
C GLY A 320 -10.23 -31.39 14.88
N ALA A 321 -10.83 -30.65 13.95
CA ALA A 321 -11.70 -31.22 12.93
C ALA A 321 -10.96 -32.22 12.03
N ALA A 322 -9.74 -31.88 11.59
CA ALA A 322 -8.90 -32.78 10.81
C ALA A 322 -8.53 -34.06 11.58
N SER A 323 -8.19 -33.95 12.87
CA SER A 323 -7.93 -35.10 13.73
C SER A 323 -9.16 -36.00 13.90
N ALA A 324 -10.35 -35.42 14.11
CA ALA A 324 -11.59 -36.19 14.20
C ALA A 324 -11.92 -36.92 12.89
N ILE A 325 -11.78 -36.23 11.75
CA ILE A 325 -11.98 -36.84 10.42
C ILE A 325 -10.97 -37.98 10.21
N ALA A 326 -9.71 -37.79 10.56
CA ALA A 326 -8.68 -38.83 10.45
C ALA A 326 -8.95 -40.02 11.37
N ALA A 327 -9.43 -39.79 12.60
CA ALA A 327 -9.79 -40.85 13.55
C ALA A 327 -10.88 -41.76 12.97
N GLU A 328 -11.92 -41.16 12.41
CA GLU A 328 -13.04 -41.87 11.79
C GLU A 328 -12.63 -42.60 10.51
N THR A 329 -11.91 -41.92 9.61
CA THR A 329 -11.57 -42.45 8.27
C THR A 329 -10.47 -43.52 8.28
N LEU A 330 -9.55 -43.45 9.25
CA LEU A 330 -8.45 -44.41 9.37
C LEU A 330 -8.72 -45.48 10.43
N GLU A 331 -9.86 -45.42 11.13
CA GLU A 331 -10.20 -46.30 12.24
C GLU A 331 -9.10 -46.33 13.33
N ILE A 332 -8.51 -45.16 13.64
CA ILE A 332 -7.47 -44.99 14.67
C ILE A 332 -8.07 -44.18 15.85
N PRO A 333 -8.61 -44.83 16.89
CA PRO A 333 -9.33 -44.15 17.98
C PRO A 333 -8.47 -43.15 18.74
N GLU A 334 -7.15 -43.36 18.82
CA GLU A 334 -6.22 -42.49 19.53
C GLU A 334 -6.19 -41.07 18.96
N LEU A 335 -6.57 -40.88 17.70
CA LEU A 335 -6.61 -39.56 17.05
C LEU A 335 -7.71 -38.64 17.61
N TRP A 336 -8.75 -39.18 18.27
CA TRP A 336 -9.73 -38.36 19.01
C TRP A 336 -9.09 -37.56 20.14
N ALA A 337 -7.97 -38.05 20.71
CA ALA A 337 -7.21 -37.32 21.70
C ALA A 337 -6.64 -36.00 21.13
N GLY A 338 -6.38 -35.94 19.82
CA GLY A 338 -5.95 -34.72 19.12
C GLY A 338 -6.99 -33.60 19.20
N THR A 339 -8.28 -33.92 19.00
CA THR A 339 -9.38 -32.96 19.12
C THR A 339 -9.47 -32.37 20.53
N ALA A 340 -9.39 -33.22 21.55
CA ALA A 340 -9.38 -32.79 22.95
C ALA A 340 -8.14 -31.93 23.27
N PHE A 341 -6.96 -32.32 22.77
CA PHE A 341 -5.72 -31.57 22.94
C PHE A 341 -5.82 -30.15 22.37
N PHE A 342 -6.26 -30.01 21.12
CA PHE A 342 -6.36 -28.68 20.50
C PHE A 342 -7.42 -27.79 21.19
N GLY A 343 -8.54 -28.36 21.62
CA GLY A 343 -9.54 -27.63 22.41
C GLY A 343 -8.99 -27.14 23.76
N ALA A 344 -8.30 -28.01 24.50
CA ALA A 344 -7.68 -27.67 25.78
C ALA A 344 -6.55 -26.63 25.62
N ALA A 345 -5.68 -26.79 24.62
CA ALA A 345 -4.61 -25.85 24.32
C ALA A 345 -5.15 -24.44 24.01
N TRP A 346 -6.24 -24.35 23.24
CA TRP A 346 -6.90 -23.07 22.99
C TRP A 346 -7.49 -22.45 24.26
N LEU A 347 -8.21 -23.23 25.07
CA LEU A 347 -8.79 -22.76 26.34
C LEU A 347 -7.71 -22.21 27.29
N ILE A 348 -6.59 -22.94 27.42
CA ILE A 348 -5.45 -22.50 28.23
C ILE A 348 -4.91 -21.16 27.72
N PHE A 349 -4.74 -21.01 26.40
CA PHE A 349 -4.26 -19.74 25.83
C PHE A 349 -5.26 -18.58 26.03
N ALA A 350 -6.56 -18.84 25.87
CA ALA A 350 -7.61 -17.85 26.11
C ALA A 350 -7.63 -17.38 27.57
N LEU A 351 -7.56 -18.32 28.51
CA LEU A 351 -7.48 -18.03 29.95
C LEU A 351 -6.22 -17.25 30.30
N TRP A 352 -5.05 -17.69 29.81
CA TRP A 352 -3.80 -16.96 30.01
C TRP A 352 -3.86 -15.54 29.44
N THR A 353 -4.50 -15.36 28.28
CA THR A 353 -4.68 -14.04 27.66
C THR A 353 -5.60 -13.13 28.48
N ALA A 354 -6.65 -13.68 29.10
CA ALA A 354 -7.57 -12.95 29.96
C ALA A 354 -6.91 -12.46 31.25
N VAL A 355 -5.98 -13.23 31.82
CA VAL A 355 -5.29 -12.90 33.09
C VAL A 355 -4.07 -12.01 32.87
N ARG A 356 -3.48 -11.99 31.66
CA ARG A 356 -2.26 -11.22 31.39
C ARG A 356 -2.54 -9.71 31.27
N PRO A 357 -1.92 -8.86 32.11
CA PRO A 357 -2.15 -7.41 32.05
C PRO A 357 -1.81 -6.82 30.68
N GLY A 358 -2.64 -5.84 30.30
CA GLY A 358 -2.76 -5.12 29.02
C GLY A 358 -1.46 -4.63 28.40
#